data_AF-A0A385SMF8-F1
#
_entry.id   AF-A0A385SMF8-F1
#
_cell.length_a   1.000
_cell.length_b   1.000
_cell.length_c   1.000
_cell.angle_alpha   90.00
_cell.angle_beta   90.00
_cell.angle_gamma   90.00
#
_symmetry.space_group_name_H-M   'P 1'
#
loop_
_entity.id
_entity.type
_entity.pdbx_description
1 polymer ?
#
loop_
_entity_poly.entity_id
_entity_poly.type
_entity_poly.pdbx_seq_one_letter_code
_entity_poly.pdbx_strand_id
1 'polypeptide(L)'
;MVAALVSCRRKIELLHIQSHQNLTLIDSIVVAGELMEFHSCADFMVYYLGESTDTIVLPRQPISSRVGKGQYGKYENAHNWAKITPNNISIQVDTLFHMLEPHHFSHPDEESGNWIVDSIKYQKAFPIVITNHSDSLLYLGTHNMIRRMVQEVKDDHGRWVMLDKEQLDLCGVLARDLILDPKNMLIAKLPRYKGNTKAAFRLKFGFKDGYVYSNTFWDYFDMAKLKPSK
;
A
#
# COMPACT_ATOMS: atom_id res chain seq x y z
N MET A 1 -48.32 -16.31 17.04
CA MET A 1 -46.94 -16.85 17.04
C MET A 1 -46.14 -16.00 16.06
N VAL A 2 -45.45 -14.97 16.56
CA VAL A 2 -44.72 -14.00 15.75
C VAL A 2 -43.29 -14.51 15.60
N ALA A 3 -42.91 -14.84 14.37
CA ALA A 3 -41.55 -15.24 14.04
C ALA A 3 -40.64 -14.02 14.15
N ALA A 4 -39.80 -14.00 15.18
CA ALA A 4 -38.68 -13.08 15.26
C ALA A 4 -37.63 -13.49 14.22
N LEU A 5 -37.52 -12.73 13.14
CA LEU A 5 -36.35 -12.76 12.27
C LEU A 5 -35.19 -12.13 13.04
N VAL A 6 -34.51 -12.95 13.84
CA VAL A 6 -33.22 -12.60 14.44
C VAL A 6 -32.21 -12.58 13.30
N SER A 7 -31.86 -11.37 12.84
CA SER A 7 -30.76 -11.12 11.90
C SER A 7 -29.47 -11.69 12.50
N CYS A 8 -29.07 -12.86 11.99
CA CYS A 8 -27.90 -13.58 12.45
C CYS A 8 -26.60 -12.90 11.98
N ARG A 9 -25.79 -12.51 12.97
CA ARG A 9 -24.34 -12.25 12.91
C ARG A 9 -23.90 -10.97 12.18
N ARG A 10 -23.92 -9.84 12.90
CA ARG A 10 -22.84 -8.85 12.75
C ARG A 10 -21.53 -9.56 13.12
N LYS A 11 -20.75 -9.98 12.12
CA LYS A 11 -19.35 -10.37 12.32
C LYS A 11 -18.69 -9.20 13.06
N ILE A 12 -18.21 -9.44 14.27
CA ILE A 12 -17.51 -8.43 15.08
C ILE A 12 -16.32 -7.95 14.23
N GLU A 13 -16.32 -6.66 13.91
CA GLU A 13 -15.17 -6.01 13.29
C GLU A 13 -14.10 -5.93 14.37
N LEU A 14 -13.04 -6.71 14.21
CA LEU A 14 -11.88 -6.57 15.07
C LEU A 14 -11.15 -5.31 14.60
N LEU A 15 -11.00 -4.34 15.49
CA LEU A 15 -10.18 -3.18 15.24
C LEU A 15 -8.78 -3.49 15.77
N HIS A 16 -7.76 -3.37 14.93
CA HIS A 16 -6.40 -3.28 15.44
C HIS A 16 -6.13 -1.83 15.78
N ILE A 17 -5.92 -1.56 17.06
CA ILE A 17 -5.59 -0.24 17.57
C ILE A 17 -4.17 -0.31 18.11
N GLN A 18 -3.30 0.52 17.56
CA GLN A 18 -1.94 0.64 18.08
C GLN A 18 -1.44 2.07 17.87
N SER A 19 -0.73 2.56 18.87
CA SER A 19 -0.10 3.87 18.87
C SER A 19 1.37 3.75 18.44
N HIS A 20 1.77 4.55 17.46
CA HIS A 20 3.15 4.67 17.01
C HIS A 20 3.49 6.13 16.74
N GLN A 21 4.55 6.67 17.36
CA GLN A 21 4.99 8.06 17.16
C GLN A 21 3.85 9.10 17.22
N ASN A 22 2.99 9.00 18.25
CA ASN A 22 1.78 9.83 18.47
C ASN A 22 0.61 9.61 17.50
N LEU A 23 0.72 8.68 16.55
CA LEU A 23 -0.37 8.29 15.65
C LEU A 23 -1.06 7.02 16.14
N THR A 24 -2.38 7.07 16.33
CA THR A 24 -3.22 5.89 16.55
C THR A 24 -3.80 5.41 15.23
N LEU A 25 -3.35 4.24 14.77
CA LEU A 25 -3.92 3.60 13.59
C LEU A 25 -5.02 2.64 14.01
N ILE A 26 -6.18 2.77 13.37
CA ILE A 26 -7.32 1.88 13.54
C ILE A 26 -7.57 1.18 12.21
N ASP A 27 -7.16 -0.09 12.09
CA ASP A 27 -7.42 -0.92 10.90
C ASP A 27 -8.70 -1.72 11.10
N SER A 28 -9.62 -1.61 10.15
CA SER A 28 -10.89 -2.35 10.15
C SER A 28 -10.65 -3.79 9.69
N ILE A 29 -10.21 -4.66 10.61
CA ILE A 29 -9.88 -6.05 10.28
C ILE A 29 -11.15 -6.89 10.10
N VAL A 30 -11.14 -7.68 9.04
CA VAL A 30 -12.04 -8.83 8.88
C VAL A 30 -11.35 -10.06 9.46
N VAL A 31 -12.06 -10.84 10.29
CA VAL A 31 -11.59 -12.19 10.67
C VAL A 31 -11.54 -13.04 9.40
N ALA A 32 -10.34 -13.15 8.83
CA ALA A 32 -10.04 -14.05 7.73
C ALA A 32 -9.84 -15.46 8.29
N GLY A 33 -10.52 -16.46 7.71
CA GLY A 33 -10.33 -17.86 8.09
C GLY A 33 -8.98 -18.39 7.63
N GLU A 34 -8.59 -18.09 6.39
CA GLU A 34 -7.31 -18.47 5.80
C GLU A 34 -6.61 -17.23 5.24
N LEU A 35 -5.30 -17.13 5.51
CA LEU A 35 -4.44 -16.08 4.96
C LEU A 35 -3.75 -16.59 3.70
N MET A 36 -3.76 -15.76 2.67
CA MET A 36 -3.03 -16.01 1.43
C MET A 36 -1.55 -15.69 1.62
N GLU A 37 -0.70 -16.43 0.90
CA GLU A 37 0.72 -16.10 0.78
C GLU A 37 0.95 -15.07 -0.31
N PHE A 38 1.93 -14.20 -0.12
CA PHE A 38 2.35 -13.30 -1.17
C PHE A 38 3.08 -14.07 -2.27
N HIS A 39 2.58 -13.96 -3.49
CA HIS A 39 3.16 -14.70 -4.62
C HIS A 39 3.90 -13.84 -5.64
N SER A 40 3.76 -12.51 -5.64
CA SER A 40 4.72 -11.50 -6.18
C SER A 40 4.01 -10.18 -6.52
N CYS A 41 4.81 -9.10 -6.68
CA CYS A 41 4.42 -7.76 -7.11
C CYS A 41 3.73 -6.95 -6.02
N ALA A 42 4.53 -6.18 -5.27
CA ALA A 42 3.99 -5.31 -4.21
C ALA A 42 3.27 -4.13 -4.86
N ASP A 43 1.95 -4.26 -4.97
CA ASP A 43 1.06 -3.15 -5.26
C ASP A 43 0.92 -2.34 -3.97
N PHE A 44 1.67 -1.26 -3.84
CA PHE A 44 1.65 -0.40 -2.65
C PHE A 44 0.35 0.43 -2.61
N MET A 45 -0.76 -0.25 -2.33
CA MET A 45 -2.12 0.28 -2.35
C MET A 45 -2.32 1.29 -1.23
N VAL A 46 -2.90 2.44 -1.57
CA VAL A 46 -3.11 3.56 -0.67
C VAL A 46 -4.48 3.46 0.00
N TYR A 47 -4.51 3.55 1.32
CA TYR A 47 -5.73 3.48 2.14
C TYR A 47 -6.09 4.81 2.79
N TYR A 48 -5.12 5.71 2.92
CA TYR A 48 -5.33 7.04 3.47
C TYR A 48 -4.48 8.06 2.74
N LEU A 49 -5.04 9.25 2.56
CA LEU A 49 -4.37 10.43 2.01
C LEU A 49 -5.02 11.66 2.64
N GLY A 50 -4.25 12.42 3.44
CA GLY A 50 -4.80 13.55 4.19
C GLY A 50 -3.84 14.11 5.22
N GLU A 51 -4.35 14.98 6.08
CA GLU A 51 -3.58 15.61 7.17
C GLU A 51 -3.06 14.59 8.18
N SER A 52 -1.97 14.93 8.88
CA SER A 52 -1.54 14.12 10.02
C SER A 52 -2.41 14.45 11.23
N THR A 53 -3.14 13.45 11.74
CA THR A 53 -4.00 13.55 12.93
C THR A 53 -3.59 12.48 13.96
N ASP A 54 -3.97 12.68 15.22
CA ASP A 54 -3.67 11.72 16.30
C ASP A 54 -4.34 10.36 16.10
N THR A 55 -5.38 10.29 15.27
CA THR A 55 -6.11 9.05 14.98
C THR A 55 -6.50 8.99 13.51
N ILE A 56 -6.17 7.88 12.87
CA ILE A 56 -6.56 7.58 11.49
C ILE A 56 -7.27 6.23 11.46
N VAL A 57 -8.49 6.24 10.91
CA VAL A 57 -9.28 5.03 10.66
C VAL A 57 -9.09 4.62 9.21
N LEU A 58 -8.50 3.45 8.99
CA LEU A 58 -8.27 2.93 7.65
C LEU A 58 -9.53 2.22 7.13
N PRO A 59 -9.98 2.57 5.92
CA PRO A 59 -11.08 1.86 5.28
C PRO A 59 -10.65 0.43 4.93
N ARG A 60 -11.64 -0.44 4.72
CA ARG A 60 -11.41 -1.82 4.27
C ARG A 60 -10.81 -1.92 2.87
N GLN A 61 -11.07 -0.92 2.04
CA GLN A 61 -10.68 -0.88 0.64
C GLN A 61 -9.71 0.27 0.43
N PRO A 62 -8.74 0.14 -0.50
CA PRO A 62 -7.90 1.26 -0.85
C PRO A 62 -8.75 2.42 -1.37
N ILE A 63 -8.20 3.63 -1.31
CA ILE A 63 -8.87 4.82 -1.84
C ILE A 63 -9.30 4.54 -3.28
N SER A 64 -10.57 4.78 -3.59
CA SER A 64 -11.10 4.40 -4.89
C SER A 64 -10.46 5.25 -5.99
N SER A 65 -9.96 4.57 -7.02
CA SER A 65 -9.46 5.19 -8.26
C SER A 65 -10.58 5.89 -9.07
N ARG A 66 -11.86 5.67 -8.70
CA ARG A 66 -13.05 6.16 -9.41
C ARG A 66 -13.79 7.32 -8.73
N VAL A 67 -13.29 7.86 -7.61
CA VAL A 67 -13.95 9.02 -6.96
C VAL A 67 -13.71 10.27 -7.79
N GLY A 68 -14.74 10.61 -8.59
CA GLY A 68 -14.97 11.91 -9.17
C GLY A 68 -14.28 12.16 -10.50
N LYS A 69 -15.07 12.25 -11.57
CA LYS A 69 -14.74 12.95 -12.84
C LYS A 69 -14.27 14.42 -12.63
N GLY A 70 -14.20 14.93 -11.40
CA GLY A 70 -13.92 16.33 -11.07
C GLY A 70 -12.47 16.68 -10.74
N GLN A 71 -11.52 15.73 -10.69
CA GLN A 71 -10.10 16.05 -10.49
C GLN A 71 -9.18 15.59 -11.63
N TYR A 72 -9.72 14.93 -12.65
CA TYR A 72 -8.99 14.70 -13.88
C TYR A 72 -8.66 16.05 -14.54
N GLY A 73 -7.38 16.33 -14.70
CA GLY A 73 -6.91 17.59 -15.31
C GLY A 73 -6.78 18.78 -14.36
N LYS A 74 -6.89 18.62 -13.02
CA LYS A 74 -6.51 19.73 -12.11
C LYS A 74 -5.02 20.07 -12.24
N TYR A 75 -4.23 19.07 -12.61
CA TYR A 75 -2.79 19.10 -12.50
C TYR A 75 -2.17 18.39 -13.71
N GLU A 76 -1.82 19.16 -14.74
CA GLU A 76 -1.08 18.64 -15.88
C GLU A 76 0.39 18.40 -15.50
N ASN A 77 0.98 17.34 -16.03
CA ASN A 77 2.40 17.01 -15.87
C ASN A 77 2.87 16.87 -14.40
N ALA A 78 2.03 16.32 -13.51
CA ALA A 78 2.38 16.16 -12.10
C ALA A 78 3.68 15.36 -11.88
N HIS A 79 4.00 14.44 -12.78
CA HIS A 79 5.27 13.70 -12.80
C HIS A 79 6.53 14.57 -12.94
N ASN A 80 6.41 15.83 -13.37
CA ASN A 80 7.52 16.79 -13.49
C ASN A 80 7.64 17.74 -12.29
N TRP A 81 6.82 17.56 -11.25
CA TRP A 81 6.84 18.40 -10.06
C TRP A 81 8.07 18.18 -9.18
N ALA A 82 8.09 18.85 -8.02
CA ALA A 82 9.23 18.92 -7.11
C ALA A 82 9.98 17.58 -7.00
N LYS A 83 11.28 17.63 -7.24
CA LYS A 83 12.15 16.46 -7.19
C LYS A 83 12.06 15.81 -5.81
N ILE A 84 11.80 14.52 -5.77
CA ILE A 84 11.80 13.75 -4.53
C ILE A 84 13.22 13.74 -3.94
N THR A 85 13.35 14.16 -2.68
CA THR A 85 14.62 14.19 -1.94
C THR A 85 14.40 13.76 -0.49
N PRO A 86 15.43 13.27 0.22
CA PRO A 86 15.28 12.90 1.62
C PRO A 86 14.83 14.05 2.54
N ASN A 87 14.94 15.30 2.08
CA ASN A 87 14.55 16.49 2.85
C ASN A 87 13.06 16.86 2.69
N ASN A 88 12.40 16.42 1.60
CA ASN A 88 11.00 16.77 1.35
C ASN A 88 10.02 15.63 1.61
N ILE A 89 10.50 14.40 1.71
CA ILE A 89 9.65 13.24 1.96
C ILE A 89 10.33 12.28 2.91
N SER A 90 9.55 11.69 3.81
CA SER A 90 9.98 10.56 4.62
C SER A 90 9.09 9.35 4.34
N ILE A 91 9.70 8.17 4.32
CA ILE A 91 9.01 6.88 4.17
C ILE A 91 9.33 6.06 5.41
N GLN A 92 8.30 5.56 6.09
CA GLN A 92 8.46 4.70 7.26
C GLN A 92 7.65 3.43 7.08
N VAL A 93 8.22 2.30 7.48
CA VAL A 93 7.54 1.02 7.62
C VAL A 93 7.53 0.68 9.11
N ASP A 94 6.33 0.58 9.67
CA ASP A 94 6.15 0.17 11.07
C ASP A 94 5.86 -1.33 11.13
N THR A 95 6.86 -2.10 11.56
CA THR A 95 6.72 -3.56 11.70
C THR A 95 6.10 -4.00 13.02
N LEU A 96 5.87 -3.07 13.95
CA LEU A 96 5.14 -3.35 15.18
C LEU A 96 3.63 -3.41 14.92
N PHE A 97 3.16 -2.75 13.88
CA PHE A 97 1.76 -2.77 13.44
C PHE A 97 1.53 -3.82 12.37
N HIS A 98 0.61 -4.75 12.63
CA HIS A 98 0.23 -5.78 11.67
C HIS A 98 -1.13 -5.47 11.04
N MET A 99 -1.15 -5.31 9.72
CA MET A 99 -2.36 -5.10 8.91
C MET A 99 -2.75 -6.35 8.15
N LEU A 100 -3.99 -6.36 7.67
CA LEU A 100 -4.40 -7.26 6.59
C LEU A 100 -4.69 -6.48 5.32
N GLU A 101 -4.19 -6.97 4.20
CA GLU A 101 -4.48 -6.47 2.87
C GLU A 101 -5.46 -7.41 2.14
N PRO A 102 -6.62 -6.92 1.67
CA PRO A 102 -7.56 -7.70 0.89
C PRO A 102 -7.13 -7.82 -0.58
N HIS A 103 -7.33 -9.01 -1.13
CA HIS A 103 -7.21 -9.31 -2.55
C HIS A 103 -8.54 -9.84 -3.07
N HIS A 104 -9.05 -9.18 -4.10
CA HIS A 104 -10.33 -9.50 -4.72
C HIS A 104 -10.10 -10.41 -5.92
N PHE A 105 -10.71 -11.59 -5.89
CA PHE A 105 -10.81 -12.47 -7.04
C PHE A 105 -12.17 -12.22 -7.67
N SER A 106 -12.18 -11.94 -8.98
CA SER A 106 -13.38 -11.56 -9.69
C SER A 106 -13.39 -12.15 -11.09
N HIS A 107 -14.59 -12.43 -11.60
CA HIS A 107 -14.82 -12.85 -12.98
C HIS A 107 -15.84 -11.92 -13.65
N PRO A 108 -15.83 -11.81 -14.98
CA PRO A 108 -16.88 -11.12 -15.70
C PRO A 108 -18.18 -11.93 -15.62
N ASP A 109 -19.27 -11.28 -15.25
CA ASP A 109 -20.61 -11.77 -15.48
C ASP A 109 -20.90 -11.81 -16.97
N GLU A 110 -21.25 -12.99 -17.48
CA GLU A 110 -21.46 -13.20 -18.92
C GLU A 110 -22.71 -12.46 -19.43
N GLU A 111 -23.71 -12.21 -18.58
CA GLU A 111 -24.94 -11.53 -18.98
C GLU A 111 -24.83 -10.01 -18.90
N SER A 112 -24.33 -9.46 -17.79
CA SER A 112 -24.28 -8.01 -17.58
C SER A 112 -22.96 -7.35 -17.99
N GLY A 113 -21.90 -8.14 -18.24
CA GLY A 113 -20.54 -7.66 -18.47
C GLY A 113 -19.89 -7.01 -17.23
N ASN A 114 -20.56 -7.03 -16.08
CA ASN A 114 -20.03 -6.50 -14.83
C ASN A 114 -19.05 -7.49 -14.19
N TRP A 115 -18.07 -6.98 -13.45
CA TRP A 115 -17.19 -7.84 -12.66
C TRP A 115 -17.88 -8.25 -11.35
N ILE A 116 -18.03 -9.56 -11.14
CA ILE A 116 -18.54 -10.15 -9.90
C ILE A 116 -17.35 -10.57 -9.04
N VAL A 117 -17.38 -10.22 -7.75
CA VAL A 117 -16.37 -10.65 -6.78
C VAL A 117 -16.70 -12.06 -6.29
N ASP A 118 -15.86 -13.02 -6.64
CA ASP A 118 -15.96 -14.42 -6.19
C ASP A 118 -15.59 -14.58 -4.72
N SER A 119 -14.44 -14.03 -4.38
CA SER A 119 -13.86 -14.18 -3.05
C SER A 119 -12.90 -13.04 -2.73
N ILE A 120 -12.76 -12.78 -1.43
CA ILE A 120 -11.78 -11.86 -0.89
C ILE A 120 -10.85 -12.69 -0.01
N LYS A 121 -9.56 -12.76 -0.38
CA LYS A 121 -8.52 -13.34 0.46
C LYS A 121 -7.72 -12.24 1.12
N TYR A 122 -7.13 -12.53 2.28
CA TYR A 122 -6.36 -11.56 3.02
C TYR A 122 -4.91 -11.99 3.15
N GLN A 123 -4.01 -11.02 3.10
CA GLN A 123 -2.59 -11.22 3.31
C GLN A 123 -2.10 -10.36 4.47
N LYS A 124 -1.09 -10.83 5.21
CA LYS A 124 -0.43 -9.98 6.22
C LYS A 124 0.30 -8.83 5.55
N ALA A 125 0.21 -7.65 6.13
CA ALA A 125 0.87 -6.46 5.65
C ALA A 125 1.47 -5.64 6.82
N PHE A 126 2.39 -4.74 6.50
CA PHE A 126 2.81 -3.65 7.36
C PHE A 126 2.28 -2.32 6.82
N PRO A 127 1.98 -1.32 7.67
CA PRO A 127 1.78 0.03 7.17
C PRO A 127 3.06 0.61 6.58
N ILE A 128 2.88 1.33 5.48
CA ILE A 128 3.84 2.29 4.96
C ILE A 128 3.25 3.67 5.23
N VAL A 129 4.00 4.51 5.93
CA VAL A 129 3.66 5.90 6.18
C VAL A 129 4.59 6.78 5.34
N ILE A 130 3.99 7.63 4.50
CA ILE A 130 4.72 8.60 3.68
C ILE A 130 4.27 10.00 4.06
N THR A 131 5.21 10.88 4.39
CA THR A 131 4.91 12.25 4.81
C THR A 131 5.61 13.24 3.90
N ASN A 132 4.88 14.25 3.43
CA ASN A 132 5.43 15.37 2.68
C ASN A 132 5.84 16.50 3.64
N HIS A 133 7.13 16.72 3.78
CA HIS A 133 7.70 17.78 4.63
C HIS A 133 7.86 19.11 3.88
N SER A 134 7.69 19.13 2.56
CA SER A 134 7.82 20.36 1.77
C SER A 134 6.58 21.24 1.80
N ASP A 135 6.72 22.42 1.20
CA ASP A 135 5.63 23.36 0.95
C ASP A 135 5.07 23.21 -0.48
N SER A 136 5.41 22.12 -1.17
CA SER A 136 5.02 21.83 -2.56
C SER A 136 4.29 20.49 -2.68
N LEU A 137 3.50 20.35 -3.74
CA LEU A 137 2.86 19.09 -4.10
C LEU A 137 3.91 18.05 -4.51
N LEU A 138 3.75 16.81 -4.07
CA LEU A 138 4.58 15.68 -4.50
C LEU A 138 3.76 14.67 -5.30
N TYR A 139 4.26 14.27 -6.46
CA TYR A 139 3.68 13.18 -7.24
C TYR A 139 4.27 11.84 -6.81
N LEU A 140 3.40 10.88 -6.47
CA LEU A 140 3.78 9.58 -5.94
C LEU A 140 3.38 8.40 -6.84
N GLY A 141 2.49 8.60 -7.82
CA GLY A 141 2.04 7.52 -8.70
C GLY A 141 0.68 7.76 -9.33
N THR A 142 -0.03 6.68 -9.66
CA THR A 142 -1.31 6.73 -10.37
C THR A 142 -2.31 5.72 -9.80
N HIS A 143 -3.59 5.90 -10.16
CA HIS A 143 -4.74 5.15 -9.69
C HIS A 143 -4.96 5.32 -8.18
N ASN A 144 -4.39 4.42 -7.40
CA ASN A 144 -4.47 4.30 -5.96
C ASN A 144 -3.23 3.56 -5.42
N MET A 145 -2.13 3.61 -6.18
CA MET A 145 -0.88 2.90 -5.90
C MET A 145 0.29 3.87 -5.95
N ILE A 146 1.26 3.66 -5.06
CA ILE A 146 2.57 4.33 -5.19
C ILE A 146 3.31 3.66 -6.35
N ARG A 147 3.73 4.45 -7.35
CA ARG A 147 4.48 3.96 -8.52
C ARG A 147 5.98 4.13 -8.27
N ARG A 148 6.79 3.30 -8.94
CA ARG A 148 8.27 3.32 -8.85
C ARG A 148 8.86 3.10 -7.44
N MET A 149 8.02 2.80 -6.46
CA MET A 149 8.48 2.21 -5.23
C MET A 149 8.83 0.75 -5.49
N VAL A 150 9.93 0.28 -4.91
CA VAL A 150 10.34 -1.12 -4.95
C VAL A 150 10.77 -1.56 -3.56
N GLN A 151 10.56 -2.83 -3.25
CA GLN A 151 11.10 -3.45 -2.06
C GLN A 151 12.48 -4.01 -2.35
N GLU A 152 13.45 -3.67 -1.52
CA GLU A 152 14.79 -4.23 -1.52
C GLU A 152 14.98 -5.12 -0.28
N VAL A 153 15.65 -6.25 -0.47
CA VAL A 153 16.12 -7.12 0.61
C VAL A 153 17.63 -7.23 0.57
N LYS A 154 18.25 -7.35 1.74
CA LYS A 154 19.69 -7.55 1.86
C LYS A 154 20.02 -9.03 1.70
N ASP A 155 20.85 -9.37 0.71
CA ASP A 155 21.29 -10.75 0.46
C ASP A 155 22.36 -11.20 1.49
N ASP A 156 22.75 -12.48 1.41
CA ASP A 156 23.74 -13.09 2.30
C ASP A 156 25.15 -12.49 2.16
N HIS A 157 25.40 -11.71 1.09
CA HIS A 157 26.65 -10.97 0.87
C HIS A 157 26.55 -9.51 1.34
N GLY A 158 25.43 -9.12 1.95
CA GLY A 158 25.18 -7.78 2.44
C GLY A 158 24.78 -6.77 1.38
N ARG A 159 24.45 -7.20 0.16
CA ARG A 159 24.04 -6.35 -0.97
C ARG A 159 22.52 -6.18 -0.98
N TRP A 160 22.05 -5.00 -1.34
CA TRP A 160 20.62 -4.76 -1.54
C TRP A 160 20.18 -5.26 -2.92
N VAL A 161 19.19 -6.14 -2.94
CA VAL A 161 18.61 -6.74 -4.15
C VAL A 161 17.13 -6.35 -4.24
N MET A 162 16.70 -5.82 -5.38
CA MET A 162 15.30 -5.51 -5.64
C MET A 162 14.49 -6.79 -5.79
N LEU A 163 13.41 -6.92 -5.03
CA LEU A 163 12.47 -8.05 -5.11
C LEU A 163 11.45 -7.87 -6.23
N ASP A 164 11.01 -6.62 -6.40
CA ASP A 164 10.00 -6.24 -7.38
C ASP A 164 10.65 -5.44 -8.52
N LYS A 165 10.12 -5.58 -9.73
CA LYS A 165 10.46 -4.66 -10.82
C LYS A 165 9.78 -3.33 -10.54
N GLU A 166 10.43 -2.23 -10.91
CA GLU A 166 9.77 -0.93 -10.94
C GLU A 166 8.51 -1.04 -11.81
N GLN A 167 7.34 -0.78 -11.22
CA GLN A 167 6.11 -0.68 -11.99
C GLN A 167 6.16 0.61 -12.80
N LEU A 168 6.30 0.45 -14.12
CA LEU A 168 6.25 1.56 -15.07
C LEU A 168 4.78 1.90 -15.39
N ASP A 169 4.50 3.19 -15.54
CA ASP A 169 3.21 3.72 -15.99
C ASP A 169 2.95 3.29 -17.45
N LEU A 170 2.42 2.08 -17.64
CA LEU A 170 2.15 1.54 -18.97
C LEU A 170 0.70 1.08 -19.08
N CYS A 171 -0.24 1.97 -18.78
CA CYS A 171 -1.61 1.84 -19.24
C CYS A 171 -2.16 3.26 -19.46
N GLY A 172 -2.33 3.69 -20.72
CA GLY A 172 -2.91 4.98 -21.13
C GLY A 172 -4.40 5.15 -20.80
N VAL A 173 -4.88 4.45 -19.78
CA VAL A 173 -6.18 4.70 -19.14
C VAL A 173 -5.96 5.90 -18.24
N LEU A 174 -6.65 6.99 -18.54
CA LEU A 174 -6.75 8.25 -17.78
C LEU A 174 -6.93 7.98 -16.27
N ALA A 175 -5.84 7.65 -15.59
CA ALA A 175 -5.84 7.24 -14.21
C ALA A 175 -5.53 8.45 -13.35
N ARG A 176 -6.16 8.52 -12.17
CA ARG A 176 -5.93 9.61 -11.23
C ARG A 176 -4.47 9.65 -10.82
N ASP A 177 -3.85 10.83 -10.87
CA ASP A 177 -2.54 11.06 -10.26
C ASP A 177 -2.66 10.98 -8.73
N LEU A 178 -1.75 10.23 -8.12
CA LEU A 178 -1.56 10.16 -6.68
C LEU A 178 -0.64 11.30 -6.26
N ILE A 179 -1.26 12.37 -5.78
CA ILE A 179 -0.59 13.60 -5.35
C ILE A 179 -0.70 13.73 -3.83
N LEU A 180 0.43 14.03 -3.18
CA LEU A 180 0.50 14.30 -1.75
C LEU A 180 0.68 15.79 -1.51
N ASP A 181 -0.30 16.40 -0.85
CA ASP A 181 -0.30 17.82 -0.50
C ASP A 181 0.82 18.17 0.50
N PRO A 182 1.26 19.45 0.56
CA PRO A 182 2.20 19.92 1.58
C PRO A 182 1.75 19.54 3.00
N LYS A 183 2.68 19.07 3.83
CA LYS A 183 2.45 18.68 5.23
C LYS A 183 1.44 17.55 5.45
N ASN A 184 0.91 16.97 4.38
CA ASN A 184 0.04 15.82 4.45
C ASN A 184 0.82 14.51 4.46
N MET A 185 0.12 13.46 4.84
CA MET A 185 0.61 12.10 4.85
C MET A 185 -0.27 11.17 4.04
N LEU A 186 0.30 10.02 3.72
CA LEU A 186 -0.34 8.91 3.05
C LEU A 186 -0.02 7.63 3.80
N ILE A 187 -1.00 6.73 3.88
CA ILE A 187 -0.80 5.38 4.43
C ILE A 187 -1.13 4.37 3.34
N ALA A 188 -0.17 3.50 3.07
CA ALA A 188 -0.30 2.35 2.19
C ALA A 188 -0.06 1.04 2.95
N LYS A 189 -0.40 -0.09 2.35
CA LYS A 189 -0.10 -1.42 2.89
C LYS A 189 1.08 -2.03 2.13
N LEU A 190 2.01 -2.64 2.88
CA LEU A 190 3.14 -3.41 2.41
C LEU A 190 2.83 -4.90 2.58
N PRO A 191 2.44 -5.61 1.51
CA PRO A 191 2.22 -7.04 1.59
C PRO A 191 3.50 -7.77 2.04
N ARG A 192 3.37 -8.66 3.02
CA ARG A 192 4.51 -9.41 3.59
C ARG A 192 4.81 -10.67 2.80
N TYR A 193 6.07 -10.86 2.45
CA TYR A 193 6.57 -12.12 1.92
C TYR A 193 6.50 -13.23 2.99
N LYS A 194 6.43 -14.48 2.52
CA LYS A 194 6.62 -15.66 3.36
C LYS A 194 8.00 -16.23 3.12
N GLY A 195 8.64 -16.64 4.20
CA GLY A 195 9.89 -17.39 4.17
C GLY A 195 10.33 -17.84 5.56
N ASN A 196 11.50 -18.45 5.60
CA ASN A 196 12.12 -18.98 6.82
C ASN A 196 13.41 -18.24 7.20
N THR A 197 13.91 -17.36 6.33
CA THR A 197 15.15 -16.62 6.56
C THR A 197 14.84 -15.20 6.97
N LYS A 198 15.32 -14.79 8.15
CA LYS A 198 15.17 -13.41 8.62
C LYS A 198 16.17 -12.52 7.86
N ALA A 199 15.67 -11.52 7.16
CA ALA A 199 16.48 -10.63 6.33
C ALA A 199 16.13 -9.15 6.59
N ALA A 200 17.08 -8.27 6.29
CA ALA A 200 16.87 -6.83 6.35
C ALA A 200 16.22 -6.37 5.04
N PHE A 201 15.20 -5.53 5.17
CA PHE A 201 14.44 -4.95 4.07
C PHE A 201 14.46 -3.43 4.15
N ARG A 202 14.24 -2.80 3.00
CA ARG A 202 13.91 -1.37 2.89
C ARG A 202 13.05 -1.13 1.65
N LEU A 203 12.30 -0.04 1.67
CA LEU A 203 11.65 0.49 0.48
C LEU A 203 12.56 1.52 -0.18
N LYS A 204 12.61 1.50 -1.50
CA LYS A 204 13.30 2.49 -2.34
C LYS A 204 12.25 3.14 -3.22
N PHE A 205 12.17 4.46 -3.18
CA PHE A 205 11.24 5.25 -3.98
C PHE A 205 11.97 6.43 -4.60
N GLY A 206 11.68 6.72 -5.87
CA GLY A 206 12.26 7.88 -6.53
C GLY A 206 12.20 7.79 -8.03
N PHE A 207 12.89 8.74 -8.65
CA PHE A 207 12.99 8.89 -10.09
C PHE A 207 14.46 8.84 -10.51
N LYS A 208 14.75 8.95 -11.80
CA LYS A 208 16.13 8.89 -12.32
C LYS A 208 17.09 9.88 -11.64
N ASP A 209 16.56 10.98 -11.12
CA ASP A 209 17.31 12.09 -10.53
C ASP A 209 17.59 11.93 -9.02
N GLY A 210 17.07 10.89 -8.37
CA GLY A 210 17.29 10.66 -6.95
C GLY A 210 16.33 9.66 -6.32
N TYR A 211 16.80 8.99 -5.28
CA TYR A 211 16.04 8.02 -4.51
C TYR A 211 15.99 8.40 -3.03
N VAL A 212 14.86 8.09 -2.41
CA VAL A 212 14.63 8.13 -0.97
C VAL A 212 14.36 6.71 -0.50
N TYR A 213 14.84 6.41 0.71
CA TYR A 213 14.72 5.09 1.32
C TYR A 213 13.88 5.17 2.58
N SER A 214 13.16 4.09 2.88
CA SER A 214 12.56 3.93 4.20
C SER A 214 13.60 3.64 5.27
N ASN A 215 13.18 3.59 6.53
CA ASN A 215 13.92 2.86 7.56
C ASN A 215 14.18 1.41 7.11
N THR A 216 15.29 0.84 7.60
CA THR A 216 15.52 -0.60 7.49
C THR A 216 14.63 -1.33 8.49
N PHE A 217 14.02 -2.42 8.06
CA PHE A 217 13.18 -3.27 8.90
C PHE A 217 13.50 -4.75 8.66
N TRP A 218 13.09 -5.62 9.59
CA TRP A 218 13.36 -7.04 9.51
C TRP A 218 12.07 -7.81 9.24
N ASP A 219 12.09 -8.70 8.27
CA ASP A 219 11.01 -9.67 8.03
C ASP A 219 11.59 -11.01 7.53
N TYR A 220 10.72 -11.96 7.22
CA TYR A 220 11.09 -13.27 6.71
C TYR A 220 10.93 -13.37 5.20
N PHE A 221 11.95 -13.89 4.55
CA PHE A 221 12.00 -14.12 3.11
C PHE A 221 12.51 -15.52 2.79
N ASP A 222 12.13 -16.04 1.63
CA ASP A 222 12.71 -17.25 1.07
C ASP A 222 13.80 -16.83 0.08
N MET A 223 15.07 -16.86 0.53
CA MET A 223 16.21 -16.39 -0.26
C MET A 223 16.37 -17.14 -1.59
N ALA A 224 15.84 -18.36 -1.71
CA ALA A 224 15.84 -19.10 -2.98
C ALA A 224 15.01 -18.40 -4.07
N LYS A 225 14.10 -17.49 -3.70
CA LYS A 225 13.30 -16.68 -4.63
C LYS A 225 14.02 -15.45 -5.16
N LEU A 226 15.24 -15.13 -4.67
CA LEU A 226 16.07 -14.08 -5.27
C LEU A 226 16.42 -14.48 -6.69
N LYS A 227 15.78 -13.84 -7.68
CA LYS A 227 16.18 -14.00 -9.07
C LYS A 227 17.55 -13.30 -9.23
N PRO A 228 18.54 -13.94 -9.88
CA PRO A 228 19.79 -13.27 -10.18
C PRO A 228 19.48 -12.04 -11.05
N SER A 229 20.01 -10.87 -10.65
CA SER A 229 19.94 -9.65 -11.45
C SER A 229 20.62 -9.94 -12.80
N LYS A 230 19.85 -9.94 -13.88
CA LYS A 230 20.39 -9.94 -15.25
C LYS A 230 20.91 -8.55 -15.60
#